data_AF-A0A9P8L815-F1
#
_entry.id   AF-A0A9P8L815-F1
#
_cell.length_a   1.000
_cell.length_b   1.000
_cell.length_c   1.000
_cell.angle_alpha   90.00
_cell.angle_beta   90.00
_cell.angle_gamma   90.00
#
_symmetry.space_group_name_H-M   'P 1'
#
loop_
_entity.id
_entity.type
_entity.pdbx_description
1 polymer ?
#
loop_
_entity_poly.entity_id
_entity_poly.type
_entity_poly.pdbx_seq_one_letter_code
_entity_poly.pdbx_strand_id
1 'polypeptide(L)'
;MANKPHGGVLKDLLARDALRHDQLATEAEKLPAIVLTERQLCDLELILSGGFSPLEGVLVVVTDLRLADGNLFSIPITLDVSQGQIDLLGIKPGARITLRDFRDDRHLAIISVEDVYKPDK
;
A
#
# COMPACT_ATOMS: atom_id res chain seq x y z
N MET A 1 -12.57 25.87 -10.97
CA MET A 1 -11.17 25.39 -10.91
C MET A 1 -11.12 24.29 -9.87
N ALA A 2 -10.42 23.19 -10.13
CA ALA A 2 -10.23 22.15 -9.13
C ALA A 2 -9.27 22.63 -8.02
N ASN A 3 -9.43 22.09 -6.81
CA ASN A 3 -8.49 22.32 -5.72
C ASN A 3 -7.17 21.60 -5.99
N LYS A 4 -6.07 22.12 -5.41
CA LYS A 4 -4.78 21.42 -5.44
C LYS A 4 -4.87 20.12 -4.64
N PRO A 5 -4.17 19.05 -5.06
CA PRO A 5 -4.05 17.83 -4.28
C PRO A 5 -3.47 18.11 -2.89
N HIS A 6 -3.84 17.30 -1.91
CA HIS A 6 -3.26 17.36 -0.57
C HIS A 6 -1.77 17.00 -0.62
N GLY A 7 -0.93 17.77 0.08
CA GLY A 7 0.53 17.73 -0.09
C GLY A 7 1.05 18.35 -1.40
N GLY A 8 0.18 18.92 -2.24
CA GLY A 8 0.53 19.69 -3.44
C GLY A 8 0.70 18.87 -4.72
N VAL A 9 0.90 17.56 -4.63
CA VAL A 9 1.10 16.65 -5.76
C VAL A 9 0.15 15.47 -5.67
N LEU A 10 -0.53 15.15 -6.77
CA LEU A 10 -1.36 13.95 -6.86
C LEU A 10 -0.43 12.72 -7.01
N LYS A 11 -0.52 11.79 -6.08
CA LYS A 11 0.20 10.51 -6.10
C LYS A 11 -0.57 9.46 -6.90
N ASP A 12 -0.68 9.67 -8.20
CA ASP A 12 -1.27 8.67 -9.11
C ASP A 12 -0.24 7.57 -9.43
N LEU A 13 -0.32 6.46 -8.69
CA LEU A 13 0.63 5.35 -8.80
C LEU A 13 0.38 4.54 -10.07
N LEU A 14 -0.87 4.47 -10.53
CA LEU A 14 -1.23 3.81 -11.79
C LEU A 14 -0.59 4.54 -12.98
N ALA A 15 -0.70 5.87 -13.03
CA ALA A 15 -0.07 6.67 -14.07
C ALA A 15 1.47 6.61 -13.99
N ARG A 16 2.04 6.66 -12.77
CA ARG A 16 3.48 6.53 -12.54
C ARG A 16 4.03 5.21 -13.08
N ASP A 17 3.30 4.11 -12.84
CA ASP A 17 3.77 2.75 -13.10
C ASP A 17 3.32 2.19 -14.45
N ALA A 18 2.49 2.91 -15.19
CA ALA A 18 1.95 2.48 -16.48
C ALA A 18 3.02 1.98 -17.47
N LEU A 19 4.17 2.66 -17.54
CA LEU A 19 5.28 2.27 -18.43
C LEU A 19 6.00 0.97 -18.01
N ARG A 20 5.86 0.57 -16.74
CA ARG A 20 6.50 -0.61 -16.15
C ARG A 20 5.49 -1.73 -15.89
N HIS A 21 4.25 -1.57 -16.34
CA HIS A 21 3.14 -2.46 -16.03
C HIS A 21 3.49 -3.93 -16.30
N ASP A 22 3.97 -4.26 -17.50
CA ASP A 22 4.23 -5.67 -17.88
C ASP A 22 5.36 -6.30 -17.07
N GLN A 23 6.36 -5.50 -16.70
CA GLN A 23 7.47 -5.94 -15.85
C GLN A 23 6.98 -6.23 -14.43
N LEU A 24 6.17 -5.32 -13.88
CA LEU A 24 5.57 -5.47 -12.55
C LEU A 24 4.58 -6.63 -12.52
N ALA A 25 3.78 -6.83 -13.56
CA ALA A 25 2.87 -7.97 -13.68
C ALA A 25 3.66 -9.30 -13.67
N THR A 26 4.74 -9.39 -14.46
CA THR A 26 5.60 -10.59 -14.49
C THR A 26 6.32 -10.82 -13.16
N GLU A 27 6.71 -9.76 -12.47
CA GLU A 27 7.30 -9.84 -11.15
C GLU A 27 6.28 -10.33 -10.11
N ALA A 28 5.06 -9.79 -10.14
CA ALA A 28 4.00 -10.10 -9.19
C ALA A 28 3.63 -11.59 -9.15
N GLU A 29 3.70 -12.28 -10.30
CA GLU A 29 3.48 -13.74 -10.40
C GLU A 29 4.50 -14.57 -9.62
N LYS A 30 5.70 -14.03 -9.36
CA LYS A 30 6.81 -14.76 -8.72
C LYS A 30 6.93 -14.48 -7.22
N LEU A 31 6.31 -13.41 -6.75
CA LEU A 31 6.41 -12.97 -5.37
C LEU A 31 5.38 -13.69 -4.49
N PRO A 32 5.66 -13.85 -3.19
CA PRO A 32 4.64 -14.26 -2.23
C PRO A 32 3.47 -13.25 -2.28
N ALA A 33 2.24 -13.76 -2.19
CA ALA A 33 1.04 -12.95 -2.29
C ALA A 33 0.25 -12.92 -0.99
N ILE A 34 -0.24 -11.73 -0.63
CA ILE A 34 -1.23 -11.51 0.42
C ILE A 34 -2.57 -11.26 -0.26
N VAL A 35 -3.58 -12.04 0.12
CA VAL A 35 -4.97 -11.79 -0.26
C VAL A 35 -5.53 -10.70 0.65
N LEU A 36 -5.98 -9.61 0.06
CA LEU A 36 -6.48 -8.45 0.81
C LEU A 36 -7.89 -8.67 1.33
N THR A 37 -8.20 -8.05 2.47
CA THR A 37 -9.58 -7.89 2.93
C THR A 37 -10.29 -6.77 2.16
N GLU A 38 -11.62 -6.72 2.25
CA GLU A 38 -12.43 -5.68 1.60
C GLU A 38 -11.99 -4.26 1.99
N ARG A 39 -11.73 -4.02 3.28
CA ARG A 39 -11.25 -2.71 3.76
C ARG A 39 -9.90 -2.35 3.16
N GLN A 40 -8.94 -3.28 3.20
CA GLN A 40 -7.60 -3.07 2.65
C GLN A 40 -7.64 -2.84 1.13
N LEU A 41 -8.59 -3.45 0.44
CA LEU A 41 -8.78 -3.26 -1.00
C LEU A 41 -9.30 -1.85 -1.32
N CYS A 42 -10.30 -1.36 -0.57
CA CYS A 42 -10.77 0.03 -0.70
C CYS A 42 -9.63 1.03 -0.41
N ASP A 43 -8.85 0.78 0.63
CA ASP A 43 -7.70 1.62 0.98
C ASP A 43 -6.64 1.59 -0.14
N LEU A 44 -6.37 0.41 -0.71
CA LEU A 44 -5.44 0.25 -1.83
C LEU A 44 -5.90 1.03 -3.08
N GLU A 45 -7.18 0.98 -3.42
CA GLU A 45 -7.73 1.72 -4.56
C GLU A 45 -7.51 3.24 -4.43
N LEU A 46 -7.74 3.78 -3.23
CA LEU A 46 -7.52 5.20 -2.94
C LEU A 46 -6.03 5.58 -2.93
N ILE A 47 -5.15 4.66 -2.52
CA ILE A 47 -3.69 4.88 -2.62
C ILE A 47 -3.25 4.89 -4.08
N LEU A 48 -3.65 3.89 -4.86
CA LEU A 48 -3.22 3.71 -6.25
C LEU A 48 -3.66 4.88 -7.16
N SER A 49 -4.88 5.38 -6.95
CA SER A 49 -5.45 6.51 -7.69
C SER A 49 -5.00 7.89 -7.18
N GLY A 50 -4.30 7.95 -6.03
CA GLY A 50 -3.87 9.20 -5.41
C GLY A 50 -4.93 9.92 -4.59
N GLY A 51 -6.08 9.29 -4.31
CA GLY A 51 -7.10 9.80 -3.38
C GLY A 51 -6.57 10.05 -1.97
N PHE A 52 -5.52 9.33 -1.55
CA PHE A 52 -4.81 9.53 -0.28
C PHE A 52 -3.49 10.33 -0.39
N SER A 53 -3.30 11.10 -1.47
CA SER A 53 -2.15 12.02 -1.55
C SER A 53 -2.00 12.83 -0.25
N PRO A 54 -0.78 12.98 0.30
CA PRO A 54 0.53 12.67 -0.28
C PRO A 54 1.02 11.22 -0.11
N LEU A 55 0.20 10.29 0.40
CA LEU A 55 0.60 8.89 0.57
C LEU A 55 0.91 8.21 -0.76
N GLU A 56 1.98 7.41 -0.78
CA GLU A 56 2.42 6.63 -1.95
C GLU A 56 2.68 5.15 -1.63
N GLY A 57 2.25 4.69 -0.45
CA GLY A 57 2.40 3.33 0.04
C GLY A 57 1.47 3.03 1.22
N VAL A 58 1.51 1.79 1.71
CA VAL A 58 0.73 1.37 2.89
C VAL A 58 1.61 1.49 4.13
N LEU A 59 1.04 2.05 5.21
CA LEU A 59 1.68 2.42 6.49
C LEU A 59 2.51 3.71 6.47
N VAL A 60 1.87 4.81 6.89
CA VAL A 60 2.59 5.87 7.61
C VAL A 60 2.06 5.88 9.03
N VAL A 61 2.96 5.77 10.01
CA VAL A 61 2.62 5.96 11.42
C VAL A 61 2.13 7.39 11.57
N VAL A 62 0.84 7.52 11.83
CA VAL A 62 0.24 8.82 12.15
C VAL A 62 0.60 9.14 13.59
N THR A 63 1.57 10.03 13.78
CA THR A 63 1.84 10.64 15.08
C THR A 63 1.16 12.00 15.09
N ASP A 64 0.35 12.30 16.11
CA ASP A 64 -0.38 13.58 16.23
C ASP A 64 -1.25 13.95 15.01
N LEU A 65 -1.90 12.97 14.38
CA LEU A 65 -2.75 13.17 13.19
C LEU A 65 -1.98 13.72 11.99
N ARG A 66 -0.66 13.50 11.92
CA ARG A 66 0.20 13.94 10.83
C ARG A 66 1.08 12.81 10.34
N LEU A 67 1.42 12.90 9.06
CA LEU A 67 2.46 12.07 8.44
C LEU A 67 3.84 12.57 8.85
N ALA A 68 4.88 11.77 8.61
CA ALA A 68 6.27 12.13 8.90
C ALA A 68 6.74 13.42 8.18
N ASP A 69 6.10 13.77 7.05
CA ASP A 69 6.36 15.00 6.30
C ASP A 69 5.64 16.24 6.86
N GLY A 70 4.85 16.08 7.94
CA GLY A 70 4.09 17.13 8.60
C GLY A 70 2.69 17.38 8.03
N ASN A 71 2.31 16.74 6.92
CA ASN A 71 0.98 16.87 6.35
C ASN A 71 -0.08 16.25 7.26
N LEU A 72 -1.22 16.93 7.40
CA LEU A 72 -2.34 16.44 8.21
C LEU A 72 -2.91 15.16 7.59
N PHE A 73 -2.99 14.09 8.38
CA PHE A 73 -3.60 12.83 7.97
C PHE A 73 -4.11 12.12 9.22
N SER A 74 -5.43 12.13 9.42
CA SER A 74 -6.05 11.76 10.70
C SER A 74 -6.44 10.29 10.81
N ILE A 75 -6.38 9.53 9.71
CA ILE A 75 -6.85 8.14 9.64
C ILE A 75 -5.63 7.25 9.39
N PRO A 76 -5.29 6.30 10.27
CA PRO A 76 -4.22 5.36 9.98
C PRO A 76 -4.66 4.38 8.88
N ILE A 77 -3.83 4.26 7.84
CA ILE A 77 -4.00 3.26 6.78
C ILE A 77 -2.92 2.20 6.96
N THR A 78 -3.34 0.99 7.32
CA THR A 78 -2.44 -0.10 7.75
C THR A 78 -2.75 -1.39 7.01
N LEU A 79 -1.72 -2.14 6.62
CA LEU A 79 -1.86 -3.52 6.14
C LEU A 79 -1.61 -4.47 7.32
N ASP A 80 -2.68 -4.94 7.95
CA ASP A 80 -2.58 -5.93 9.01
C ASP A 80 -2.44 -7.36 8.45
N VAL A 81 -1.50 -8.09 9.03
CA VAL A 81 -1.23 -9.50 8.71
C VAL A 81 -1.05 -10.29 10.01
N SER A 82 -1.43 -11.56 9.99
CA SER A 82 -1.22 -12.45 11.13
C SER A 82 0.24 -12.90 11.24
N GLN A 83 0.70 -13.27 12.44
CA GLN A 83 2.04 -13.82 12.64
C GLN A 83 2.29 -15.06 11.76
N GLY A 84 1.27 -15.93 11.62
CA GLY A 84 1.37 -17.10 10.75
C GLY A 84 1.59 -16.75 9.28
N GLN A 85 0.98 -15.66 8.78
CA GLN A 85 1.23 -15.17 7.42
C GLN A 85 2.62 -14.57 7.28
N ILE A 86 3.11 -13.85 8.29
CA ILE A 86 4.48 -13.31 8.33
C ILE A 86 5.49 -14.45 8.18
N ASP A 87 5.34 -15.50 8.97
CA ASP A 87 6.26 -16.63 8.98
C ASP A 87 6.16 -17.46 7.68
N LEU A 88 4.94 -17.71 7.20
CA LEU A 88 4.69 -18.49 5.99
C LEU A 88 5.20 -17.80 4.72
N LEU A 89 4.99 -16.48 4.61
CA LEU A 89 5.35 -15.69 3.43
C LEU A 89 6.76 -15.07 3.54
N GLY A 90 7.44 -15.26 4.68
CA GLY A 90 8.77 -14.72 4.94
C GLY A 90 8.81 -13.19 4.95
N ILE A 91 7.76 -12.55 5.48
CA ILE A 91 7.60 -11.09 5.51
C ILE A 91 8.66 -10.50 6.44
N LYS A 92 9.51 -9.63 5.90
CA LYS A 92 10.56 -8.93 6.63
C LYS A 92 10.91 -7.63 5.91
N PRO A 93 11.55 -6.65 6.58
CA PRO A 93 12.08 -5.47 5.92
C PRO A 93 12.88 -5.82 4.66
N GLY A 94 12.60 -5.14 3.55
CA GLY A 94 13.17 -5.38 2.21
C GLY A 94 12.47 -6.48 1.39
N ALA A 95 11.51 -7.22 1.96
CA ALA A 95 10.72 -8.17 1.19
C ALA A 95 9.79 -7.45 0.21
N ARG A 96 9.56 -8.07 -0.95
CA ARG A 96 8.55 -7.64 -1.93
C ARG A 96 7.42 -8.65 -1.94
N ILE A 97 6.20 -8.15 -1.87
CA ILE A 97 5.00 -8.97 -1.71
C ILE A 97 3.93 -8.47 -2.68
N THR A 98 3.27 -9.39 -3.35
CA THR A 98 2.12 -9.08 -4.20
C THR A 98 0.87 -8.91 -3.34
N LEU A 99 0.10 -7.86 -3.61
CA LEU A 99 -1.23 -7.65 -3.04
C LEU A 99 -2.27 -8.17 -4.04
N ARG A 100 -3.11 -9.11 -3.59
CA ARG A 100 -4.06 -9.83 -4.43
C ARG A 100 -5.49 -9.54 -4.03
N ASP A 101 -6.36 -9.36 -5.02
CA ASP A 101 -7.80 -9.21 -4.81
C ASP A 101 -8.42 -10.54 -4.33
N PHE A 102 -9.27 -10.50 -3.32
CA PHE A 102 -9.97 -11.69 -2.83
C PHE A 102 -11.14 -12.11 -3.73
N ARG A 103 -11.59 -11.24 -4.65
CA ARG A 103 -12.80 -11.46 -5.47
C ARG A 103 -12.50 -12.25 -6.73
N ASP A 104 -11.37 -11.97 -7.38
CA ASP A 104 -11.00 -12.53 -8.68
C ASP A 104 -9.54 -13.00 -8.75
N ASP A 105 -8.84 -13.06 -7.61
CA ASP A 105 -7.44 -13.47 -7.48
C ASP A 105 -6.45 -12.65 -8.33
N ARG A 106 -6.81 -11.43 -8.75
CA ARG A 106 -5.91 -10.59 -9.54
C ARG A 106 -4.82 -9.95 -8.71
N HIS A 107 -3.62 -9.88 -9.29
CA HIS A 107 -2.50 -9.11 -8.75
C HIS A 107 -2.74 -7.62 -8.98
N LEU A 108 -2.87 -6.86 -7.88
CA LEU A 108 -3.23 -5.44 -7.91
C LEU A 108 -2.01 -4.53 -7.78
N ALA A 109 -1.09 -4.87 -6.87
CA ALA A 109 0.08 -4.06 -6.57
C ALA A 109 1.21 -4.92 -5.99
N ILE A 110 2.43 -4.37 -5.98
CA ILE A 110 3.56 -4.93 -5.25
C ILE A 110 3.93 -3.95 -4.14
N ILE A 111 3.97 -4.43 -2.89
CA ILE A 111 4.48 -3.66 -1.75
C ILE A 111 5.92 -4.06 -1.48
N SER A 112 6.77 -3.06 -1.23
CA SER A 112 8.11 -3.26 -0.65
C SER A 112 8.02 -2.97 0.84
N VAL A 113 8.30 -3.98 1.67
CA VAL A 113 8.15 -3.89 3.12
C VAL A 113 9.27 -3.05 3.69
N GLU A 114 8.94 -1.93 4.34
CA GLU A 114 9.93 -1.10 5.05
C GLU A 114 10.14 -1.59 6.48
N ASP A 115 9.05 -1.84 7.20
CA ASP A 115 9.08 -2.30 8.58
C ASP A 115 7.92 -3.26 8.88
N VAL A 116 8.11 -4.09 9.90
CA VAL A 116 7.09 -5.00 10.43
C VAL A 116 7.04 -4.80 11.94
N TYR A 117 6.02 -4.07 12.41
CA TYR A 117 5.86 -3.77 13.83
C TYR A 117 4.56 -4.34 14.38
N LYS A 118 4.53 -4.56 15.69
CA LYS A 118 3.33 -4.95 16.43
C LYS A 118 2.74 -3.69 17.10
N PRO A 119 1.60 -3.15 16.63
CA PRO A 119 0.97 -2.01 17.28
C PRO A 119 0.50 -2.38 18.68
N ASP A 120 0.60 -1.43 19.61
CA ASP A 120 -0.12 -1.49 20.89
C ASP A 120 -1.59 -1.18 20.60
N LYS A 121 -2.50 -2.10 20.94
CA LYS A 121 -3.90 -2.06 20.52
C LYS A 121 -4.81 -1.48 21.60
#